data_AF-A0A350ZXK3-F1
#
_entry.id   AF-A0A350ZXK3-F1
#
_cell.length_a   1.000
_cell.length_b   1.000
_cell.length_c   1.000
_cell.angle_alpha   90.00
_cell.angle_beta   90.00
_cell.angle_gamma   90.00
#
_symmetry.space_group_name_H-M   'P 1'
#
loop_
_entity.id
_entity.type
_entity.pdbx_description
1 polymer ?
#
loop_
_entity_poly.entity_id
_entity_poly.type
_entity_poly.pdbx_seq_one_letter_code
_entity_poly.pdbx_strand_id
1 'polypeptide(L)'
;GAHVQQKGSLVDPDKTRFDFAHTAPMTAEEIREVEELVNREVLANTDTRAEVMALEAAQKSGAMMLFGEKYADEVRVLSIGSSKELCGGTHVERTGDIGLFKIVGEGGVAAGIRRVEAITGENALRYTQEQERRVQGMSALLKVQPDEVAERVAGILDNVRALEKELARLKGKLAASQGDELVSQAVELGGLKVLAAMLEGADVPTLRDTMDKLKDKLKSAAIVLASVGEGKVSLIAGVTADQTAKVKAGELVNFVAQQVGGKGGGRPDMAQAGGTQPENLPAALAAVKDWVAAKL
;
A
#
# COMPACT_ATOMS: atom_id res chain seq x y z
N GLY A 1 -16.37 21.28 21.35
CA GLY A 1 -16.85 21.10 22.74
C GLY A 1 -16.05 21.97 23.70
N ALA A 2 -16.53 22.19 24.92
CA ALA A 2 -15.88 23.09 25.90
C ALA A 2 -14.52 22.60 26.44
N HIS A 3 -14.17 21.34 26.18
CA HIS A 3 -12.88 20.75 26.54
C HIS A 3 -11.72 21.19 25.62
N VAL A 4 -12.04 21.78 24.47
CA VAL A 4 -11.05 22.23 23.50
C VAL A 4 -10.38 23.50 24.03
N GLN A 5 -9.06 23.43 24.16
CA GLN A 5 -8.23 24.55 24.61
C GLN A 5 -7.00 24.65 23.73
N GLN A 6 -6.66 25.86 23.29
CA GLN A 6 -5.42 26.11 22.56
C GLN A 6 -4.19 25.69 23.39
N LYS A 7 -3.25 25.01 22.74
CA LYS A 7 -1.96 24.58 23.29
C LYS A 7 -0.76 25.13 22.51
N GLY A 8 -1.01 25.71 21.34
CA GLY A 8 0.02 26.30 20.48
C GLY A 8 -0.60 26.91 19.23
N SER A 9 0.04 27.92 18.68
CA SER A 9 -0.35 28.52 17.39
C SER A 9 0.90 28.98 16.63
N LEU A 10 0.82 28.98 15.31
CA LEU A 10 1.78 29.62 14.41
C LEU A 10 1.02 30.11 13.19
N VAL A 11 1.27 31.35 12.79
CA VAL A 11 0.78 31.93 11.54
C VAL A 11 1.99 32.45 10.78
N ASP A 12 2.18 31.96 9.56
CA ASP A 12 3.19 32.42 8.62
C ASP A 12 2.53 32.76 7.26
N PRO A 13 3.28 33.27 6.27
CA PRO A 13 2.70 33.64 4.98
C PRO A 13 2.06 32.49 4.19
N ASP A 14 2.44 31.24 4.48
CA ASP A 14 2.00 30.07 3.73
C ASP A 14 0.82 29.36 4.42
N LYS A 15 0.83 29.31 5.76
CA LYS A 15 -0.16 28.55 6.54
C LYS A 15 -0.37 29.06 7.96
N THR A 16 -1.48 28.61 8.54
CA THR A 16 -1.72 28.62 9.97
C THR A 16 -1.68 27.21 10.55
N ARG A 17 -1.26 27.12 11.80
CA ARG A 17 -1.17 25.90 12.58
C ARG A 17 -1.77 26.16 13.94
N PHE A 18 -2.75 25.34 14.32
CA PHE A 18 -3.44 25.48 15.59
C PHE A 18 -3.42 24.18 16.36
N ASP A 19 -2.80 24.21 17.54
CA ASP A 19 -2.70 23.06 18.44
C ASP A 19 -3.74 23.18 19.54
N PHE A 20 -4.45 22.09 19.83
CA PHE A 20 -5.55 22.09 20.79
C PHE A 20 -5.65 20.80 21.57
N ALA A 21 -6.21 20.89 22.78
CA ALA A 21 -6.49 19.73 23.63
C ALA A 21 -7.66 18.93 23.06
N HIS A 22 -7.38 17.69 22.63
CA HIS A 22 -8.38 16.75 22.17
C HIS A 22 -7.82 15.33 22.18
N THR A 23 -8.61 14.35 22.64
CA THR A 23 -8.13 13.00 22.94
C THR A 23 -8.23 12.02 21.77
N ALA A 24 -9.03 12.31 20.74
CA ALA A 24 -9.28 11.41 19.61
C ALA A 24 -9.03 12.12 18.27
N PRO A 25 -8.69 11.39 17.18
CA PRO A 25 -8.71 11.94 15.83
C PRO A 25 -10.04 12.58 15.49
N MET A 26 -9.97 13.76 14.88
CA MET A 26 -11.16 14.38 14.32
C MET A 26 -11.65 13.51 13.17
N THR A 27 -12.96 13.30 13.10
CA THR A 27 -13.55 12.64 11.93
C THR A 27 -13.53 13.57 10.72
N ALA A 28 -13.72 13.00 9.52
CA ALA A 28 -13.81 13.80 8.31
C ALA A 28 -15.01 14.78 8.37
N GLU A 29 -16.10 14.36 9.01
CA GLU A 29 -17.29 15.17 9.25
C GLU A 29 -17.01 16.32 10.22
N GLU A 30 -16.30 16.08 11.31
CA GLU A 30 -15.91 17.13 12.27
C GLU A 30 -14.96 18.16 11.64
N ILE A 31 -13.99 17.71 10.83
CA ILE A 31 -13.10 18.60 10.08
C ILE A 31 -13.92 19.49 9.14
N ARG A 32 -14.86 18.88 8.41
CA ARG A 32 -15.75 19.61 7.50
C ARG A 32 -16.64 20.61 8.24
N GLU A 33 -17.22 20.23 9.36
CA GLU A 33 -18.06 21.12 10.17
C GLU A 33 -17.26 22.33 10.67
N VAL A 34 -16.01 22.13 11.12
CA VAL A 34 -15.11 23.23 11.51
C VAL A 34 -14.83 24.15 10.32
N GLU A 35 -14.52 23.61 9.13
CA GLU A 35 -14.34 24.43 7.93
C GLU A 35 -15.58 25.25 7.60
N GLU A 36 -16.77 24.65 7.67
CA GLU A 36 -18.05 25.31 7.38
C GLU A 36 -18.34 26.43 8.40
N LEU A 37 -18.04 26.22 9.69
CA LEU A 37 -18.21 27.22 10.73
C LEU A 37 -17.27 28.42 10.53
N VAL A 38 -15.98 28.17 10.31
CA VAL A 38 -14.99 29.24 10.11
C VAL A 38 -15.33 30.04 8.85
N ASN A 39 -15.64 29.36 7.75
CA ASN A 39 -16.01 30.05 6.51
C ASN A 39 -17.32 30.85 6.64
N ARG A 40 -18.25 30.44 7.50
CA ARG A 40 -19.46 31.23 7.78
C ARG A 40 -19.14 32.55 8.48
N GLU A 41 -18.23 32.54 9.44
CA GLU A 41 -17.73 33.76 10.11
C GLU A 41 -16.97 34.67 9.14
N VAL A 42 -16.16 34.10 8.26
CA VAL A 42 -15.50 34.83 7.16
C VAL A 42 -16.53 35.50 6.25
N LEU A 43 -17.52 34.74 5.77
CA LEU A 43 -18.54 35.22 4.83
C LEU A 43 -19.49 36.25 5.45
N ALA A 44 -19.65 36.25 6.78
CA ALA A 44 -20.41 37.28 7.49
C ALA A 44 -19.77 38.68 7.35
N ASN A 45 -18.48 38.74 7.00
CA ASN A 45 -17.74 39.97 6.72
C ASN A 45 -17.87 41.03 7.83
N THR A 46 -17.80 40.61 9.09
CA THR A 46 -17.93 41.48 10.25
C THR A 46 -16.66 42.30 10.48
N ASP A 47 -16.80 43.53 10.99
CA ASP A 47 -15.66 44.39 11.32
C ASP A 47 -14.81 43.80 12.44
N THR A 48 -13.49 43.84 12.28
CA THR A 48 -12.52 43.59 13.34
C THR A 48 -12.43 44.81 14.25
N ARG A 49 -12.57 44.60 15.57
CA ARG A 49 -12.40 45.66 16.57
C ARG A 49 -11.17 45.40 17.41
N ALA A 50 -10.32 46.42 17.57
CA ALA A 50 -9.15 46.38 18.42
C ALA A 50 -9.24 47.52 19.45
N GLU A 51 -9.20 47.16 20.73
CA GLU A 51 -9.33 48.11 21.84
C GLU A 51 -8.21 47.86 22.86
N VAL A 52 -7.58 48.93 23.35
CA VAL A 52 -6.64 48.85 24.47
C VAL A 52 -7.40 49.17 25.75
N MET A 53 -7.33 48.29 26.74
CA MET A 53 -8.05 48.43 28.01
C MET A 53 -7.29 47.77 29.16
N ALA A 54 -7.68 48.10 30.39
CA ALA A 54 -7.14 47.47 31.58
C ALA A 54 -7.40 45.94 31.58
N LEU A 55 -6.46 45.15 32.09
CA LEU A 55 -6.54 43.69 32.14
C LEU A 55 -7.83 43.18 32.82
N GLU A 56 -8.23 43.81 33.92
CA GLU A 56 -9.48 43.45 34.61
C GLU A 56 -10.72 43.70 33.75
N ALA A 57 -10.73 44.76 32.94
CA ALA A 57 -11.85 45.07 32.04
C ALA A 57 -11.90 44.06 30.88
N ALA A 58 -10.73 43.69 30.34
CA ALA A 58 -10.62 42.66 29.31
C ALA A 58 -11.16 41.31 29.80
N GLN A 59 -10.81 40.88 31.01
CA GLN A 59 -11.32 39.66 31.63
C GLN A 59 -12.85 39.69 31.79
N LYS A 60 -13.41 40.80 32.26
CA LYS A 60 -14.88 40.98 32.40
C LYS A 60 -15.60 41.00 31.06
N SER A 61 -14.93 41.35 29.96
CA SER A 61 -15.50 41.38 28.61
C SER A 61 -15.65 40.01 27.94
N GLY A 62 -15.18 38.95 28.61
CA GLY A 62 -15.16 37.57 28.10
C GLY A 62 -14.02 37.28 27.14
N ALA A 63 -13.00 38.16 27.07
CA ALA A 63 -11.86 37.94 26.19
C ALA A 63 -11.02 36.74 26.68
N MET A 64 -10.71 35.82 25.77
CA MET A 64 -9.85 34.68 26.06
C MET A 64 -8.40 35.13 26.17
N MET A 65 -7.72 34.65 27.20
CA MET A 65 -6.30 34.87 27.44
C MET A 65 -5.50 33.66 26.95
N LEU A 66 -4.40 33.90 26.24
CA LEU A 66 -3.46 32.85 25.85
C LEU A 66 -2.80 32.26 27.11
N PHE A 67 -2.78 30.93 27.17
CA PHE A 67 -2.24 30.18 28.30
C PHE A 67 -0.73 30.34 28.41
N GLY A 68 -0.23 30.67 29.61
CA GLY A 68 1.21 30.74 29.92
C GLY A 68 1.87 32.11 29.70
N GLU A 69 1.14 33.09 29.19
CA GLU A 69 1.65 34.44 28.94
C GLU A 69 1.53 35.34 30.18
N LYS A 70 2.49 36.28 30.33
CA LYS A 70 2.43 37.36 31.32
C LYS A 70 1.90 38.62 30.64
N TYR A 71 0.83 39.18 31.18
CA TYR A 71 0.19 40.39 30.65
C TYR A 71 0.57 41.62 31.48
N ALA A 72 0.65 42.77 30.82
CA ALA A 72 0.76 44.07 31.46
C ALA A 72 -0.62 44.53 32.00
N ASP A 73 -0.63 45.65 32.74
CA ASP A 73 -1.86 46.22 33.29
C ASP A 73 -2.83 46.69 32.20
N GLU A 74 -2.31 47.09 31.03
CA GLU A 74 -3.07 47.38 29.82
C GLU A 74 -2.80 46.31 28.74
N VAL A 75 -3.87 45.85 28.10
CA VAL A 75 -3.85 44.81 27.08
C VAL A 75 -4.66 45.23 25.86
N ARG A 76 -4.27 44.72 24.69
CA ARG A 76 -5.03 44.89 23.45
C ARG A 76 -5.97 43.70 23.25
N VAL A 77 -7.27 43.99 23.23
CA VAL A 77 -8.34 43.03 22.97
C VAL A 77 -8.77 43.13 21.52
N LEU A 78 -8.80 41.99 20.84
CA LEU A 78 -9.30 41.83 19.47
C LEU A 78 -10.64 41.12 19.51
N SER A 79 -11.62 41.68 18.81
CA SER A 79 -12.90 41.02 18.53
C SER A 79 -13.04 40.83 17.03
N ILE A 80 -13.21 39.58 16.60
CA ILE A 80 -13.35 39.18 15.20
C ILE A 80 -14.51 38.20 15.13
N GLY A 81 -15.66 38.63 14.58
CA GLY A 81 -16.88 37.84 14.57
C GLY A 81 -17.29 37.41 15.98
N SER A 82 -17.47 36.11 16.18
CA SER A 82 -17.75 35.53 17.49
C SER A 82 -16.53 35.36 18.43
N SER A 83 -15.30 35.54 17.93
CA SER A 83 -14.09 35.41 18.75
C SER A 83 -13.68 36.73 19.41
N LYS A 84 -13.24 36.65 20.66
CA LYS A 84 -12.64 37.77 21.41
C LYS A 84 -11.42 37.29 22.20
N GLU A 85 -10.26 37.84 21.89
CA GLU A 85 -8.96 37.36 22.40
C GLU A 85 -7.99 38.53 22.67
N LEU A 86 -7.03 38.32 23.58
CA LEU A 86 -5.92 39.26 23.77
C LEU A 86 -4.85 38.99 22.71
N CYS A 87 -4.59 39.94 21.81
CA CYS A 87 -3.59 39.78 20.74
C CYS A 87 -2.90 41.09 20.36
N GLY A 88 -1.55 41.05 20.34
CA GLY A 88 -0.71 42.15 19.87
C GLY A 88 -0.38 42.13 18.37
N GLY A 89 -0.83 41.11 17.63
CA GLY A 89 -0.48 40.90 16.23
C GLY A 89 -1.23 41.79 15.23
N THR A 90 -0.83 41.71 13.97
CA THR A 90 -1.56 42.33 12.84
C THR A 90 -2.80 41.52 12.50
N HIS A 91 -3.88 42.19 12.16
CA HIS A 91 -5.15 41.55 11.79
C HIS A 91 -5.79 42.24 10.60
N VAL A 92 -6.68 41.50 9.93
CA VAL A 92 -7.57 42.01 8.88
C VAL A 92 -8.54 43.06 9.43
N GLU A 93 -9.03 43.94 8.56
CA GLU A 93 -10.03 44.94 8.94
C GLU A 93 -11.42 44.31 9.07
N ARG A 94 -11.72 43.29 8.26
CA ARG A 94 -12.98 42.54 8.33
C ARG A 94 -12.72 41.05 8.16
N THR A 95 -13.64 40.21 8.65
CA THR A 95 -13.52 38.76 8.49
C THR A 95 -13.50 38.31 7.04
N GLY A 96 -14.13 39.07 6.13
CA GLY A 96 -14.16 38.75 4.70
C GLY A 96 -12.80 38.85 4.02
N ASP A 97 -11.88 39.67 4.53
CA ASP A 97 -10.53 39.85 3.96
C ASP A 97 -9.68 38.57 4.08
N ILE A 98 -10.08 37.63 4.94
CA ILE A 98 -9.42 36.33 5.12
C ILE A 98 -9.59 35.44 3.87
N GLY A 99 -10.71 35.57 3.17
CA GLY A 99 -11.09 34.66 2.07
C GLY A 99 -11.31 33.22 2.52
N LEU A 100 -11.37 32.28 1.57
CA LEU A 100 -11.65 30.86 1.83
C LEU A 100 -10.67 30.28 2.86
N PHE A 101 -11.19 29.71 3.94
CA PHE A 101 -10.43 28.91 4.91
C PHE A 101 -10.50 27.43 4.54
N LYS A 102 -9.35 26.75 4.49
CA LYS A 102 -9.25 25.31 4.19
C LYS A 102 -8.27 24.62 5.13
N ILE A 103 -8.73 23.56 5.78
CA ILE A 103 -7.89 22.61 6.52
C ILE A 103 -7.20 21.69 5.51
N VAL A 104 -5.88 21.63 5.58
CA VAL A 104 -5.03 20.80 4.72
C VAL A 104 -4.34 19.67 5.47
N GLY A 105 -4.35 19.72 6.80
CA GLY A 105 -3.77 18.69 7.65
C GLY A 105 -4.43 18.63 9.02
N GLU A 106 -4.56 17.41 9.53
CA GLU A 106 -5.00 17.12 10.90
C GLU A 106 -4.11 16.00 11.44
N GLY A 107 -3.62 16.13 12.68
CA GLY A 107 -2.80 15.08 13.29
C GLY A 107 -2.50 15.27 14.77
N GLY A 108 -2.05 14.19 15.42
CA GLY A 108 -1.60 14.23 16.82
C GLY A 108 -0.17 14.76 16.94
N VAL A 109 0.06 15.63 17.92
CA VAL A 109 1.40 16.21 18.22
C VAL A 109 1.98 15.66 19.52
N ALA A 110 1.11 15.41 20.51
CA ALA A 110 1.46 14.79 21.78
C ALA A 110 0.22 14.08 22.37
N ALA A 111 0.39 13.37 23.49
CA ALA A 111 -0.73 12.74 24.17
C ALA A 111 -1.80 13.77 24.54
N GLY A 112 -3.01 13.62 24.01
CA GLY A 112 -4.14 14.52 24.23
C GLY A 112 -4.04 15.88 23.52
N ILE A 113 -3.09 16.08 22.60
CA ILE A 113 -2.91 17.32 21.83
C ILE A 113 -2.93 17.01 20.34
N ARG A 114 -3.77 17.77 19.63
CA ARG A 114 -3.97 17.67 18.18
C ARG A 114 -3.63 18.97 17.50
N ARG A 115 -3.40 18.90 16.20
CA ARG A 115 -3.03 20.02 15.35
C ARG A 115 -3.87 20.02 14.10
N VAL A 116 -4.42 21.19 13.79
CA VAL A 116 -4.95 21.51 12.47
C VAL A 116 -3.95 22.41 11.77
N GLU A 117 -3.64 22.09 10.53
CA GLU A 117 -2.95 22.98 9.59
C GLU A 117 -3.96 23.46 8.55
N ALA A 118 -4.03 24.77 8.36
CA ALA A 118 -4.98 25.39 7.46
C ALA A 118 -4.34 26.52 6.65
N ILE A 119 -5.00 26.87 5.55
CA ILE A 119 -4.60 27.91 4.62
C ILE A 119 -5.79 28.81 4.32
N THR A 120 -5.51 30.06 3.96
CA THR A 120 -6.53 31.06 3.65
C THR A 120 -6.24 31.78 2.33
N GLY A 121 -7.17 32.63 1.86
CA GLY A 121 -6.95 33.54 0.73
C GLY A 121 -6.41 32.87 -0.53
N GLU A 122 -5.36 33.45 -1.10
CA GLU A 122 -4.73 32.96 -2.34
C GLU A 122 -4.12 31.56 -2.20
N ASN A 123 -3.65 31.18 -1.02
CA ASN A 123 -3.11 29.83 -0.78
C ASN A 123 -4.23 28.80 -0.90
N ALA A 124 -5.39 29.07 -0.31
CA ALA A 124 -6.58 28.22 -0.42
C ALA A 124 -7.13 28.15 -1.86
N LEU A 125 -7.11 29.27 -2.60
CA LEU A 125 -7.49 29.31 -4.00
C LEU A 125 -6.57 28.41 -4.86
N ARG A 126 -5.25 28.58 -4.73
CA ARG A 126 -4.26 27.79 -5.46
C ARG A 126 -4.37 26.30 -5.14
N TYR A 127 -4.58 25.98 -3.87
CA TYR A 127 -4.81 24.60 -3.43
C TYR A 127 -6.04 24.00 -4.10
N THR A 128 -7.17 24.72 -4.11
CA THR A 128 -8.42 24.27 -4.72
C THR A 128 -8.28 24.04 -6.22
N GLN A 129 -7.66 24.98 -6.94
CA GLN A 129 -7.39 24.85 -8.37
C GLN A 129 -6.48 23.66 -8.68
N GLU A 130 -5.50 23.39 -7.83
CA GLU A 130 -4.61 22.22 -7.98
C GLU A 130 -5.35 20.90 -7.71
N GLN A 131 -6.27 20.84 -6.74
CA GLN A 131 -7.14 19.68 -6.54
C GLN A 131 -8.06 19.45 -7.75
N GLU A 132 -8.68 20.51 -8.26
CA GLU A 132 -9.53 20.44 -9.46
C GLU A 132 -8.74 19.92 -10.66
N ARG A 133 -7.55 20.47 -10.92
CA ARG A 133 -6.65 20.02 -12.00
C ARG A 133 -6.32 18.53 -11.90
N ARG A 134 -6.07 18.01 -10.69
CA ARG A 134 -5.78 16.58 -10.47
C ARG A 134 -7.00 15.71 -10.79
N VAL A 135 -8.18 16.10 -10.31
CA VAL A 135 -9.42 15.36 -10.57
C VAL A 135 -9.75 15.37 -12.07
N GLN A 136 -9.64 16.51 -12.73
CA GLN A 136 -9.82 16.65 -14.17
C GLN A 136 -8.82 15.79 -14.96
N GLY A 137 -7.55 15.74 -14.52
CA GLY A 137 -6.53 14.87 -15.11
C GLY A 137 -6.89 13.39 -15.02
N MET A 138 -7.37 12.93 -13.85
CA MET A 138 -7.85 11.54 -13.67
C MET A 138 -9.08 11.25 -14.53
N SER A 139 -10.06 12.16 -14.55
CA SER A 139 -11.25 12.08 -15.38
C SER A 139 -10.91 11.94 -16.87
N ALA A 140 -9.97 12.74 -17.39
CA ALA A 140 -9.51 12.65 -18.78
C ALA A 140 -8.79 11.33 -19.10
N LEU A 141 -7.92 10.84 -18.19
CA LEU A 141 -7.23 9.56 -18.36
C LEU A 141 -8.21 8.38 -18.40
N LEU A 142 -9.23 8.42 -17.53
CA LEU A 142 -10.23 7.37 -17.39
C LEU A 142 -11.39 7.50 -18.38
N LYS A 143 -11.52 8.65 -19.05
CA LYS A 143 -12.60 9.02 -19.98
C LYS A 143 -13.99 8.96 -19.33
N VAL A 144 -14.11 9.52 -18.13
CA VAL A 144 -15.36 9.59 -17.34
C VAL A 144 -15.51 10.98 -16.73
N GLN A 145 -16.68 11.33 -16.22
CA GLN A 145 -16.85 12.60 -15.49
C GLN A 145 -16.12 12.58 -14.13
N PRO A 146 -15.76 13.75 -13.56
CA PRO A 146 -15.09 13.85 -12.26
C PRO A 146 -15.75 13.07 -11.11
N ASP A 147 -17.08 13.06 -11.05
CA ASP A 147 -17.89 12.36 -10.06
C ASP A 147 -17.90 10.83 -10.25
N GLU A 148 -17.64 10.36 -11.46
CA GLU A 148 -17.57 8.93 -11.82
C GLU A 148 -16.16 8.33 -11.63
N VAL A 149 -15.14 9.15 -11.34
CA VAL A 149 -13.73 8.69 -11.23
C VAL A 149 -13.59 7.56 -10.21
N ALA A 150 -14.21 7.68 -9.05
CA ALA A 150 -14.11 6.68 -7.97
C ALA A 150 -14.71 5.33 -8.39
N GLU A 151 -15.90 5.35 -8.99
CA GLU A 151 -16.59 4.15 -9.48
C GLU A 151 -15.78 3.49 -10.61
N ARG A 152 -15.25 4.29 -11.54
CA ARG A 152 -14.44 3.79 -12.66
C ARG A 152 -13.17 3.10 -12.18
N VAL A 153 -12.49 3.67 -11.18
CA VAL A 153 -11.30 3.05 -10.56
C VAL A 153 -11.66 1.73 -9.88
N ALA A 154 -12.76 1.68 -9.12
CA ALA A 154 -13.21 0.45 -8.48
C ALA A 154 -13.47 -0.66 -9.51
N GLY A 155 -14.18 -0.35 -10.59
CA GLY A 155 -14.44 -1.30 -11.67
C GLY A 155 -13.17 -1.79 -12.38
N ILE A 156 -12.17 -0.91 -12.57
CA ILE A 156 -10.86 -1.32 -13.11
C ILE A 156 -10.16 -2.30 -12.16
N LEU A 157 -10.14 -2.02 -10.86
CA LEU A 157 -9.51 -2.91 -9.87
C LEU A 157 -10.17 -4.29 -9.81
N ASP A 158 -11.50 -4.34 -9.90
CA ASP A 158 -12.23 -5.61 -9.92
C ASP A 158 -11.97 -6.39 -11.21
N ASN A 159 -11.90 -5.71 -12.35
CA ASN A 159 -11.49 -6.33 -13.62
C ASN A 159 -10.06 -6.88 -13.56
N VAL A 160 -9.12 -6.17 -12.94
CA VAL A 160 -7.74 -6.67 -12.73
C VAL A 160 -7.75 -7.97 -11.93
N ARG A 161 -8.47 -8.00 -10.79
CA ARG A 161 -8.61 -9.22 -9.98
C ARG A 161 -9.26 -10.37 -10.73
N ALA A 162 -10.26 -10.08 -11.57
CA ALA A 162 -10.93 -11.09 -12.39
C ALA A 162 -9.98 -11.66 -13.45
N LEU A 163 -9.21 -10.80 -14.14
CA LEU A 163 -8.21 -11.20 -15.13
C LEU A 163 -7.08 -12.02 -14.49
N GLU A 164 -6.61 -11.67 -13.30
CA GLU A 164 -5.61 -12.46 -12.55
C GLU A 164 -6.11 -13.87 -12.23
N LYS A 165 -7.36 -14.00 -11.77
CA LYS A 165 -7.98 -15.32 -11.51
C LYS A 165 -8.12 -16.13 -12.79
N GLU A 166 -8.53 -15.50 -13.88
CA GLU A 166 -8.68 -16.17 -15.17
C GLU A 166 -7.32 -16.61 -15.73
N LEU A 167 -6.30 -15.78 -15.60
CA LEU A 167 -4.91 -16.13 -15.96
C LEU A 167 -4.44 -17.36 -15.18
N ALA A 168 -4.66 -17.40 -13.87
CA ALA A 168 -4.31 -18.55 -13.03
C ALA A 168 -5.07 -19.81 -13.46
N ARG A 169 -6.36 -19.69 -13.78
CA ARG A 169 -7.20 -20.79 -14.28
C ARG A 169 -6.69 -21.34 -15.62
N LEU A 170 -6.29 -20.46 -16.55
CA LEU A 170 -5.75 -20.85 -17.85
C LEU A 170 -4.38 -21.52 -17.71
N LYS A 171 -3.48 -20.98 -16.88
CA LYS A 171 -2.19 -21.61 -16.55
C LYS A 171 -2.39 -23.00 -15.95
N GLY A 172 -3.34 -23.16 -15.02
CA GLY A 172 -3.67 -24.46 -14.43
C GLY A 172 -4.19 -25.48 -15.46
N LYS A 173 -5.02 -25.05 -16.43
CA LYS A 173 -5.48 -25.92 -17.53
C LYS A 173 -4.34 -26.34 -18.46
N LEU A 174 -3.45 -25.40 -18.81
CA LEU A 174 -2.29 -25.69 -19.66
C LEU A 174 -1.37 -26.72 -18.99
N ALA A 175 -1.06 -26.53 -17.71
CA ALA A 175 -0.24 -27.45 -16.94
C ALA A 175 -0.88 -28.85 -16.81
N ALA A 176 -2.20 -28.93 -16.65
CA ALA A 176 -2.91 -30.20 -16.62
C ALA A 176 -2.80 -30.96 -17.96
N SER A 177 -2.97 -30.26 -19.09
CA SER A 177 -2.83 -30.84 -20.43
C SER A 177 -1.40 -31.33 -20.69
N GLN A 178 -0.39 -30.54 -20.29
CA GLN A 178 1.02 -30.93 -20.39
C GLN A 178 1.32 -32.15 -19.50
N GLY A 179 0.72 -32.23 -18.31
CA GLY A 179 0.90 -33.36 -17.40
C GLY A 179 0.51 -34.71 -18.00
N ASP A 180 -0.56 -34.77 -18.81
CA ASP A 180 -0.94 -36.01 -19.52
C ASP A 180 0.09 -36.42 -20.57
N GLU A 181 0.62 -35.46 -21.33
CA GLU A 181 1.68 -35.70 -22.31
C GLU A 181 2.99 -36.13 -21.63
N LEU A 182 3.34 -35.51 -20.50
CA LEU A 182 4.55 -35.81 -19.74
C LEU A 182 4.58 -37.24 -19.16
N VAL A 183 3.43 -37.84 -18.85
CA VAL A 183 3.38 -39.25 -18.43
C VAL A 183 3.96 -40.16 -19.51
N SER A 184 3.74 -39.84 -20.79
CA SER A 184 4.26 -40.63 -21.91
C SER A 184 5.77 -40.50 -22.11
N GLN A 185 6.39 -39.44 -21.56
CA GLN A 185 7.83 -39.17 -21.64
C GLN A 185 8.62 -39.84 -20.51
N ALA A 186 7.95 -40.42 -19.52
CA ALA A 186 8.61 -41.08 -18.40
C ALA A 186 9.34 -42.36 -18.86
N VAL A 187 10.61 -42.50 -18.47
CA VAL A 187 11.45 -43.65 -18.81
C VAL A 187 11.53 -44.60 -17.62
N GLU A 188 11.38 -45.90 -17.84
CA GLU A 188 11.51 -46.91 -16.78
C GLU A 188 12.97 -47.34 -16.60
N LEU A 189 13.47 -47.28 -15.37
CA LEU A 189 14.81 -47.70 -14.96
C LEU A 189 14.70 -48.53 -13.68
N GLY A 190 15.03 -49.82 -13.74
CA GLY A 190 15.03 -50.69 -12.56
C GLY A 190 13.71 -50.73 -11.78
N GLY A 191 12.57 -50.60 -12.47
CA GLY A 191 11.22 -50.53 -11.87
C GLY A 191 10.81 -49.16 -11.32
N LEU A 192 11.65 -48.13 -11.49
CA LEU A 192 11.36 -46.73 -11.17
C LEU A 192 11.09 -45.94 -12.46
N LYS A 193 10.00 -45.18 -12.50
CA LYS A 193 9.73 -44.24 -13.61
C LYS A 193 10.44 -42.91 -13.37
N VAL A 194 11.29 -42.50 -14.31
CA VAL A 194 12.05 -41.25 -14.23
C VAL A 194 11.51 -40.27 -15.26
N LEU A 195 11.20 -39.07 -14.82
CA LEU A 195 10.71 -37.98 -15.68
C LEU A 195 11.50 -36.71 -15.38
N ALA A 196 12.09 -36.10 -16.41
CA ALA A 196 12.73 -34.80 -16.32
C ALA A 196 12.22 -33.94 -17.47
N ALA A 197 11.50 -32.86 -17.17
CA ALA A 197 10.84 -32.06 -18.19
C ALA A 197 10.74 -30.58 -17.84
N MET A 198 10.61 -29.76 -18.87
CA MET A 198 10.36 -28.32 -18.75
C MET A 198 8.87 -28.03 -18.97
N LEU A 199 8.29 -27.24 -18.09
CA LEU A 199 6.93 -26.69 -18.18
C LEU A 199 7.05 -25.18 -18.46
N GLU A 200 6.71 -24.78 -19.68
CA GLU A 200 6.74 -23.37 -20.08
C GLU A 200 5.73 -22.53 -19.30
N GLY A 201 6.17 -21.38 -18.77
CA GLY A 201 5.29 -20.41 -18.10
C GLY A 201 4.69 -20.84 -16.76
N ALA A 202 5.12 -22.00 -16.22
CA ALA A 202 4.68 -22.48 -14.92
C ALA A 202 5.37 -21.73 -13.77
N ASP A 203 4.61 -21.33 -12.77
CA ASP A 203 5.14 -20.84 -11.50
C ASP A 203 5.40 -22.00 -10.52
N VAL A 204 6.04 -21.71 -9.39
CA VAL A 204 6.38 -22.71 -8.36
C VAL A 204 5.15 -23.48 -7.85
N PRO A 205 3.99 -22.84 -7.56
CA PRO A 205 2.75 -23.56 -7.25
C PRO A 205 2.32 -24.53 -8.37
N THR A 206 2.30 -24.07 -9.63
CA THR A 206 1.91 -24.91 -10.78
C THR A 206 2.85 -26.10 -10.97
N LEU A 207 4.17 -25.88 -10.81
CA LEU A 207 5.18 -26.95 -10.85
C LEU A 207 4.91 -28.00 -9.77
N ARG A 208 4.58 -27.58 -8.55
CA ARG A 208 4.26 -28.46 -7.43
C ARG A 208 3.01 -29.29 -7.69
N ASP A 209 1.92 -28.63 -8.05
CA ASP A 209 0.65 -29.31 -8.32
C ASP A 209 0.77 -30.31 -9.47
N THR A 210 1.57 -29.98 -10.49
CA THR A 210 1.82 -30.89 -11.64
C THR A 210 2.69 -32.07 -11.22
N MET A 211 3.75 -31.85 -10.44
CA MET A 211 4.60 -32.92 -9.91
C MET A 211 3.82 -33.91 -9.06
N ASP A 212 2.96 -33.43 -8.16
CA ASP A 212 2.15 -34.32 -7.31
C ASP A 212 1.15 -35.15 -8.13
N LYS A 213 0.48 -34.54 -9.11
CA LYS A 213 -0.38 -35.29 -10.05
C LYS A 213 0.40 -36.35 -10.86
N LEU A 214 1.63 -36.04 -11.26
CA LEU A 214 2.48 -36.98 -11.99
C LEU A 214 2.93 -38.15 -11.09
N LYS A 215 3.27 -37.90 -9.82
CA LYS A 215 3.54 -38.97 -8.84
C LYS A 215 2.34 -39.90 -8.69
N ASP A 216 1.14 -39.34 -8.57
CA ASP A 216 -0.10 -40.12 -8.41
C ASP A 216 -0.39 -41.03 -9.62
N LYS A 217 -0.06 -40.56 -10.84
CA LYS A 217 -0.23 -41.32 -12.09
C LYS A 217 0.88 -42.35 -12.30
N LEU A 218 2.14 -41.99 -12.03
CA LEU A 218 3.30 -42.85 -12.31
C LEU A 218 3.56 -43.90 -11.22
N LYS A 219 2.96 -43.75 -10.02
CA LYS A 219 3.01 -44.67 -8.86
C LYS A 219 4.38 -44.81 -8.19
N SER A 220 5.39 -45.30 -8.90
CA SER A 220 6.77 -45.38 -8.42
C SER A 220 7.63 -44.51 -9.32
N ALA A 221 7.98 -43.31 -8.86
CA ALA A 221 8.58 -42.30 -9.73
C ALA A 221 9.56 -41.35 -9.05
N ALA A 222 10.56 -40.91 -9.82
CA ALA A 222 11.42 -39.77 -9.54
C ALA A 222 11.23 -38.74 -10.65
N ILE A 223 10.71 -37.57 -10.28
CA ILE A 223 10.30 -36.52 -11.23
C ILE A 223 11.08 -35.25 -10.93
N VAL A 224 11.60 -34.60 -11.97
CA VAL A 224 12.11 -33.23 -11.93
C VAL A 224 11.36 -32.39 -12.96
N LEU A 225 10.74 -31.30 -12.51
CA LEU A 225 10.11 -30.33 -13.38
C LEU A 225 10.83 -28.99 -13.26
N ALA A 226 10.97 -28.31 -14.38
CA ALA A 226 11.61 -27.01 -14.47
C ALA A 226 10.69 -25.99 -15.17
N SER A 227 10.81 -24.72 -14.82
CA SER A 227 10.27 -23.62 -15.62
C SER A 227 11.27 -22.48 -15.71
N VAL A 228 11.17 -21.71 -16.79
CA VAL A 228 11.99 -20.50 -16.99
C VAL A 228 11.07 -19.29 -16.97
N GLY A 229 11.38 -18.32 -16.12
CA GLY A 229 10.65 -17.07 -15.99
C GLY A 229 11.60 -15.94 -15.61
N GLU A 230 11.47 -14.78 -16.27
CA GLU A 230 12.28 -13.58 -15.98
C GLU A 230 13.81 -13.85 -15.99
N GLY A 231 14.28 -14.75 -16.85
CA GLY A 231 15.69 -15.14 -16.95
C GLY A 231 16.20 -16.02 -15.81
N LYS A 232 15.32 -16.51 -14.93
CA LYS A 232 15.64 -17.46 -13.86
C LYS A 232 14.98 -18.81 -14.09
N VAL A 233 15.60 -19.85 -13.56
CA VAL A 233 15.08 -21.22 -13.56
C VAL A 233 14.43 -21.48 -12.20
N SER A 234 13.21 -22.00 -12.21
CA SER A 234 12.58 -22.62 -11.04
C SER A 234 12.54 -24.13 -11.23
N LEU A 235 12.94 -24.89 -10.22
CA LEU A 235 13.02 -26.34 -10.23
C LEU A 235 12.22 -26.92 -9.08
N ILE A 236 11.53 -28.03 -9.35
CA ILE A 236 10.98 -28.89 -8.31
C ILE A 236 11.32 -30.35 -8.61
N ALA A 237 11.68 -31.09 -7.57
CA ALA A 237 11.82 -32.54 -7.64
C ALA A 237 10.88 -33.23 -6.65
N GLY A 238 10.35 -34.37 -7.07
CA GLY A 238 9.49 -35.22 -6.26
C GLY A 238 9.88 -36.68 -6.42
N VAL A 239 9.91 -37.41 -5.31
CA VAL A 239 10.15 -38.86 -5.30
C VAL A 239 9.01 -39.53 -4.53
N THR A 240 8.47 -40.61 -5.07
CA THR A 240 7.40 -41.38 -4.41
C THR A 240 7.93 -42.09 -3.16
N ALA A 241 7.07 -42.25 -2.15
CA ALA A 241 7.48 -42.67 -0.81
C ALA A 241 8.27 -43.99 -0.79
N ASP A 242 7.88 -44.94 -1.65
CA ASP A 242 8.50 -46.25 -1.82
C ASP A 242 9.98 -46.20 -2.28
N GLN A 243 10.42 -45.06 -2.82
CA GLN A 243 11.75 -44.92 -3.43
C GLN A 243 12.64 -43.89 -2.72
N THR A 244 12.10 -43.18 -1.72
CA THR A 244 12.81 -42.13 -0.96
C THR A 244 14.06 -42.61 -0.22
N ALA A 245 14.15 -43.92 0.06
CA ALA A 245 15.33 -44.54 0.69
C ALA A 245 16.52 -44.65 -0.28
N LYS A 246 16.27 -44.78 -1.59
CA LYS A 246 17.30 -44.90 -2.63
C LYS A 246 17.61 -43.55 -3.28
N VAL A 247 16.56 -42.78 -3.59
CA VAL A 247 16.64 -41.49 -4.27
C VAL A 247 15.97 -40.42 -3.42
N LYS A 248 16.69 -39.35 -3.09
CA LYS A 248 16.12 -38.23 -2.33
C LYS A 248 15.85 -37.04 -3.25
N ALA A 249 14.65 -36.47 -3.17
CA ALA A 249 14.25 -35.31 -3.95
C ALA A 249 15.20 -34.11 -3.75
N GLY A 250 15.68 -33.90 -2.52
CA GLY A 250 16.67 -32.86 -2.21
C GLY A 250 18.00 -33.02 -2.96
N GLU A 251 18.51 -34.24 -3.06
CA GLU A 251 19.75 -34.52 -3.81
C GLU A 251 19.52 -34.37 -5.31
N LEU A 252 18.38 -34.88 -5.79
CA LEU A 252 17.98 -34.83 -7.20
C LEU A 252 17.81 -33.40 -7.72
N VAL A 253 17.06 -32.54 -7.00
CA VAL A 253 16.87 -31.15 -7.43
C VAL A 253 18.17 -30.36 -7.38
N ASN A 254 19.03 -30.63 -6.40
CA ASN A 254 20.29 -29.92 -6.23
C ASN A 254 21.32 -30.30 -7.31
N PHE A 255 21.29 -31.56 -7.79
CA PHE A 255 22.07 -32.00 -8.94
C PHE A 255 21.76 -31.18 -10.21
N VAL A 256 20.46 -30.95 -10.49
CA VAL A 256 20.05 -30.12 -11.63
C VAL A 256 20.35 -28.64 -11.35
N ALA A 257 20.07 -28.15 -10.15
CA ALA A 257 20.29 -26.76 -9.76
C ALA A 257 21.74 -26.31 -9.95
N GLN A 258 22.72 -27.13 -9.55
CA GLN A 258 24.14 -26.80 -9.68
C GLN A 258 24.58 -26.56 -11.14
N GLN A 259 23.95 -27.25 -12.09
CA GLN A 259 24.25 -27.11 -13.53
C GLN A 259 23.64 -25.83 -14.13
N VAL A 260 22.56 -25.33 -13.53
CA VAL A 260 21.90 -24.06 -13.93
C VAL A 260 22.30 -22.87 -13.03
N GLY A 261 23.48 -22.95 -12.41
CA GLY A 261 24.03 -21.85 -11.59
C GLY A 261 23.31 -21.64 -10.25
N GLY A 262 22.66 -22.68 -9.75
CA GLY A 262 21.70 -22.63 -8.66
C GLY A 262 22.01 -23.55 -7.48
N LYS A 263 21.14 -23.49 -6.47
CA LYS A 263 21.12 -24.40 -5.32
C LYS A 263 19.69 -24.64 -4.86
N GLY A 264 19.47 -25.77 -4.21
CA GLY A 264 18.17 -26.09 -3.65
C GLY A 264 18.22 -27.07 -2.50
N GLY A 265 17.05 -27.39 -1.97
CA GLY A 265 16.91 -28.29 -0.84
C GLY A 265 15.44 -28.56 -0.53
N GLY A 266 15.22 -29.52 0.35
CA GLY A 266 13.88 -29.91 0.77
C GLY A 266 13.88 -31.26 1.46
N ARG A 267 12.69 -31.83 1.56
CA ARG A 267 12.48 -33.14 2.17
C ARG A 267 12.84 -34.26 1.19
N PRO A 268 12.98 -35.51 1.66
CA PRO A 268 13.28 -36.65 0.80
C PRO A 268 12.22 -36.90 -0.31
N ASP A 269 10.97 -36.54 -0.06
CA ASP A 269 9.82 -36.73 -0.97
C ASP A 269 9.58 -35.54 -1.92
N MET A 270 10.02 -34.34 -1.54
CA MET A 270 9.83 -33.12 -2.32
C MET A 270 10.89 -32.05 -1.98
N ALA A 271 11.49 -31.47 -3.01
CA ALA A 271 12.46 -30.38 -2.87
C ALA A 271 12.34 -29.36 -4.00
N GLN A 272 12.80 -28.13 -3.72
CA GLN A 272 12.76 -27.02 -4.66
C GLN A 272 14.15 -26.41 -4.80
N ALA A 273 14.42 -25.86 -5.98
CA ALA A 273 15.64 -25.12 -6.26
C ALA A 273 15.36 -23.96 -7.23
N GLY A 274 16.32 -23.04 -7.31
CA GLY A 274 16.35 -22.01 -8.34
C GLY A 274 17.73 -21.91 -8.98
N GLY A 275 17.79 -21.38 -10.20
CA GLY A 275 19.01 -21.16 -10.97
C GLY A 275 18.96 -19.87 -11.78
N THR A 276 20.11 -19.44 -12.28
CA THR A 276 20.29 -18.20 -13.05
C THR A 276 20.82 -18.43 -14.47
N GLN A 277 21.05 -19.69 -14.86
CA GLN A 277 21.57 -20.07 -16.17
C GLN A 277 20.56 -20.97 -16.93
N PRO A 278 19.46 -20.40 -17.44
CA PRO A 278 18.44 -21.16 -18.18
C PRO A 278 18.98 -21.83 -19.44
N GLU A 279 20.05 -21.32 -20.03
CA GLU A 279 20.73 -21.90 -21.20
C GLU A 279 21.26 -23.32 -20.94
N ASN A 280 21.59 -23.66 -19.70
CA ASN A 280 22.10 -24.98 -19.32
C ASN A 280 20.99 -25.98 -18.98
N LEU A 281 19.74 -25.52 -18.89
CA LEU A 281 18.62 -26.34 -18.42
C LEU A 281 18.36 -27.59 -19.28
N PRO A 282 18.38 -27.53 -20.64
CA PRO A 282 18.13 -28.73 -21.45
C PRO A 282 19.14 -29.85 -21.18
N ALA A 283 20.43 -29.50 -21.06
CA ALA A 283 21.49 -30.46 -20.74
C ALA A 283 21.34 -31.02 -19.31
N ALA A 284 21.01 -30.14 -18.36
CA ALA A 284 20.83 -30.53 -16.96
C ALA A 284 19.66 -31.51 -16.76
N LEU A 285 18.54 -31.31 -17.48
CA LEU A 285 17.40 -32.23 -17.46
C LEU A 285 17.74 -33.58 -18.12
N ALA A 286 18.47 -33.59 -19.24
CA ALA A 286 18.88 -34.83 -19.90
C ALA A 286 19.76 -35.71 -18.99
N ALA A 287 20.63 -35.10 -18.18
CA ALA A 287 21.52 -35.80 -17.25
C ALA A 287 20.81 -36.46 -16.06
N VAL A 288 19.53 -36.13 -15.79
CA VAL A 288 18.77 -36.70 -14.67
C VAL A 288 18.65 -38.22 -14.76
N LYS A 289 18.42 -38.73 -15.98
CA LYS A 289 18.27 -40.18 -16.22
C LYS A 289 19.49 -40.95 -15.75
N ASP A 290 20.67 -40.51 -16.15
CA ASP A 290 21.93 -41.17 -15.83
C ASP A 290 22.27 -41.04 -14.33
N TRP A 291 21.97 -39.88 -13.73
CA TRP A 291 22.15 -39.68 -12.30
C TRP A 291 21.27 -40.61 -11.46
N VAL A 292 20.00 -40.78 -11.84
CA VAL A 292 19.09 -41.72 -11.15
C VAL A 292 19.52 -43.16 -11.36
N ALA A 293 19.95 -43.54 -12.56
CA ALA A 293 20.44 -44.88 -12.85
C ALA A 293 21.64 -45.27 -11.96
N ALA A 294 22.53 -44.32 -11.63
CA ALA A 294 23.67 -44.55 -10.75
C ALA A 294 23.30 -44.74 -9.26
N LYS A 295 22.05 -44.49 -8.87
CA LYS A 295 21.55 -44.60 -7.49
C LYS A 295 20.71 -45.87 -7.24
N LEU A 296 20.31 -46.56 -8.30
CA LEU A 296 19.47 -47.77 -8.27
C LEU A 296 20.33 -49.03 -8.16
#